data_AF-A0A355S4I4-F1
#
_entry.id   AF-A0A355S4I4-F1
#
_cell.length_a   1.000
_cell.length_b   1.000
_cell.length_c   1.000
_cell.angle_alpha   90.00
_cell.angle_beta   90.00
_cell.angle_gamma   90.00
#
_symmetry.space_group_name_H-M   'P 1'
#
loop_
_entity.id
_entity.type
_entity.pdbx_description
1 polymer ?
#
loop_
_entity_poly.entity_id
_entity_poly.type
_entity_poly.pdbx_seq_one_letter_code
_entity_poly.pdbx_strand_id
1 'polypeptide(L)'
;NKKHDAKKIYQGKLITFPSSIEKSNGLGVEYIHVAGGTYEPGGNGNQKEAQKIAELVFEHFRKYPDRSLGIIAFGEIQQAAIEEAIIRKRRENPQYETFFKEDKEEPVFIKNLETVQGDERDTIIFSIGYAPDALGRFLMNFGPLSRNGGERRLNVAITRARYNFKLVGSIMPTDIDVDHTSWQGPKLLRSYIDYAINGPKAILGETTSNSGVWFDSPFEEAIYNFITEQGYDVATQVGCSGYRIDMAVRHPKYNGRFAIGIECDGATYHSARTARERDRLRQTILEDMGWNIYRVWSTDWIKDQCTEGMRLLNAIRQAIENYREPAIQTYAISSKMADYLNIRSKSTQESFNEKYNAIKSKYAAHNTNDVPISDIEQTMLRVLVNNYGLDKDALFKETALYGYLWQRQGSTIKKKFEWAYQRLLMQNKITEEDKKVKLLVDVTNLNCNL
;
A
#
# COMPACT_ATOMS: atom_id res chain seq x y z
N ASN A 1 25.00 12.73 -22.82
CA ASN A 1 23.75 13.27 -23.43
C ASN A 1 22.44 12.55 -23.09
N LYS A 2 22.40 11.56 -22.18
CA LYS A 2 21.14 10.88 -21.74
C LYS A 2 20.40 11.57 -20.57
N LYS A 3 20.42 12.91 -20.48
CA LYS A 3 19.76 13.67 -19.38
C LYS A 3 18.56 14.51 -19.85
N HIS A 4 18.24 14.52 -21.15
CA HIS A 4 17.22 15.42 -21.71
C HIS A 4 15.85 14.79 -22.01
N ASP A 5 15.71 13.46 -22.07
CA ASP A 5 14.46 12.84 -22.54
C ASP A 5 13.41 12.58 -21.44
N ALA A 6 13.79 12.55 -20.16
CA ALA A 6 12.82 12.37 -19.07
C ALA A 6 12.02 13.64 -18.73
N LYS A 7 12.42 14.81 -19.26
CA LYS A 7 11.83 16.12 -18.90
C LYS A 7 10.52 16.44 -19.65
N LYS A 8 10.21 15.75 -20.75
CA LYS A 8 9.01 16.03 -21.57
C LYS A 8 7.80 15.12 -21.29
N ILE A 9 7.95 14.04 -20.51
CA ILE A 9 6.96 12.95 -20.46
C ILE A 9 5.86 13.14 -19.39
N TYR A 10 6.04 14.01 -18.39
CA TYR A 10 5.14 14.09 -17.23
C TYR A 10 4.48 15.46 -17.05
N GLN A 11 3.68 15.88 -18.02
CA GLN A 11 2.85 17.10 -17.94
C GLN A 11 1.65 16.93 -17.00
N GLY A 12 1.87 16.59 -15.72
CA GLY A 12 0.84 16.62 -14.68
C GLY A 12 -0.33 15.65 -14.87
N LYS A 13 -0.26 14.68 -15.80
CA LYS A 13 -1.32 13.69 -16.05
C LYS A 13 -1.29 12.60 -14.98
N LEU A 14 -2.47 12.30 -14.43
CA LEU A 14 -2.74 11.19 -13.49
C LEU A 14 -2.21 9.87 -14.07
N ILE A 15 -1.58 9.02 -13.25
CA ILE A 15 -1.14 7.67 -13.60
C ILE A 15 -2.00 6.69 -12.79
N THR A 16 -2.95 6.03 -13.45
CA THR A 16 -3.78 4.98 -12.83
C THR A 16 -3.76 3.74 -13.72
N PHE A 17 -3.82 2.57 -13.09
CA PHE A 17 -4.01 1.32 -13.83
C PHE A 17 -5.48 1.21 -14.27
N PRO A 18 -5.78 0.96 -15.57
CA PRO A 18 -7.14 0.76 -16.03
C PRO A 18 -7.67 -0.60 -15.56
N SER A 19 -8.54 -0.61 -14.55
CA SER A 19 -9.29 -1.81 -14.18
C SER A 19 -10.42 -2.07 -15.19
N SER A 20 -10.60 -3.33 -15.60
CA SER A 20 -11.73 -3.82 -16.42
C SER A 20 -13.06 -3.81 -15.65
N ILE A 21 -12.98 -3.69 -14.32
CA ILE A 21 -14.09 -3.71 -13.36
C ILE A 21 -14.10 -2.39 -12.59
N GLU A 22 -15.21 -1.64 -12.64
CA GLU A 22 -15.34 -0.29 -12.07
C GLU A 22 -15.17 -0.20 -10.53
N LYS A 23 -15.14 -1.32 -9.79
CA LYS A 23 -14.74 -1.44 -8.37
C LYS A 23 -14.88 -2.91 -7.94
N SER A 24 -13.77 -3.59 -7.68
CA SER A 24 -13.75 -4.91 -7.02
C SER A 24 -12.88 -4.84 -5.78
N ASN A 25 -13.37 -5.36 -4.64
CA ASN A 25 -12.63 -5.34 -3.38
C ASN A 25 -11.25 -5.98 -3.55
N GLY A 26 -10.19 -5.23 -3.23
CA GLY A 26 -8.81 -5.70 -3.31
C GLY A 26 -8.17 -5.64 -4.70
N LEU A 27 -8.72 -4.89 -5.64
CA LEU A 27 -8.08 -4.58 -6.94
C LEU A 27 -8.24 -3.08 -7.27
N GLY A 28 -7.27 -2.53 -7.99
CA GLY A 28 -7.29 -1.12 -8.39
C GLY A 28 -7.04 -0.16 -7.23
N VAL A 29 -7.58 1.05 -7.34
CA VAL A 29 -7.38 2.15 -6.38
C VAL A 29 -8.60 2.27 -5.47
N GLU A 30 -8.38 2.35 -4.16
CA GLU A 30 -9.43 2.59 -3.17
C GLU A 30 -9.06 3.74 -2.23
N TYR A 31 -10.06 4.53 -1.81
CA TYR A 31 -9.90 5.53 -0.77
C TYR A 31 -10.48 5.05 0.56
N ILE A 32 -9.69 5.18 1.62
CA ILE A 32 -10.08 4.84 2.99
C ILE A 32 -10.03 6.11 3.82
N HIS A 33 -11.21 6.69 4.02
CA HIS A 33 -11.36 7.89 4.82
C HIS A 33 -11.26 7.59 6.33
N VAL A 34 -10.43 8.35 7.03
CA VAL A 34 -10.22 8.26 8.48
C VAL A 34 -10.77 9.51 9.17
N ALA A 35 -11.95 9.39 9.74
CA ALA A 35 -12.64 10.51 10.37
C ALA A 35 -11.90 11.05 11.61
N GLY A 36 -11.79 12.38 11.67
CA GLY A 36 -11.24 13.11 12.82
C GLY A 36 -9.75 12.87 13.07
N GLY A 37 -8.98 12.47 12.06
CA GLY A 37 -7.53 12.53 12.16
C GLY A 37 -7.06 13.97 12.35
N THR A 38 -5.93 14.13 13.03
CA THR A 38 -5.37 15.44 13.34
C THR A 38 -3.91 15.48 12.91
N TYR A 39 -3.46 16.64 12.44
CA TYR A 39 -2.07 16.85 12.09
C TYR A 39 -1.57 18.18 12.67
N GLU A 40 -0.47 18.12 13.38
CA GLU A 40 0.24 19.27 13.91
C GLU A 40 1.67 19.27 13.33
N PRO A 41 2.13 20.37 12.71
CA PRO A 41 3.50 20.47 12.22
C PRO A 41 4.51 20.23 13.33
N GLY A 42 5.43 19.27 13.13
CA GLY A 42 6.41 18.88 14.15
C GLY A 42 5.85 18.01 15.29
N GLY A 43 4.57 17.62 15.24
CA GLY A 43 3.96 16.65 16.14
C GLY A 43 4.28 15.19 15.75
N ASN A 44 3.49 14.26 16.28
CA ASN A 44 3.71 12.81 16.09
C ASN A 44 2.97 12.23 14.87
N GLY A 45 2.69 13.04 13.85
CA GLY A 45 1.90 12.63 12.69
C GLY A 45 0.42 12.35 13.01
N ASN A 46 -0.32 11.92 12.00
CA ASN A 46 -1.72 11.54 12.14
C ASN A 46 -1.83 10.12 12.72
N GLN A 47 -1.98 10.08 14.05
CA GLN A 47 -2.08 8.85 14.84
C GLN A 47 -3.30 7.99 14.48
N LYS A 48 -4.41 8.62 14.07
CA LYS A 48 -5.62 7.87 13.68
C LYS A 48 -5.41 7.16 12.35
N GLU A 49 -4.78 7.82 11.38
CA GLU A 49 -4.39 7.17 10.13
C GLU A 49 -3.41 6.01 10.39
N ALA A 50 -2.40 6.22 11.23
CA ALA A 50 -1.43 5.18 11.57
C ALA A 50 -2.09 3.93 12.18
N GLN A 51 -3.05 4.12 13.10
CA GLN A 51 -3.84 3.05 13.68
C GLN A 51 -4.68 2.33 12.63
N LYS A 52 -5.35 3.08 11.74
CA LYS A 52 -6.13 2.49 10.65
C LYS A 52 -5.27 1.69 9.69
N ILE A 53 -4.07 2.17 9.38
CA ILE A 53 -3.12 1.45 8.53
C ILE A 53 -2.68 0.15 9.19
N ALA A 54 -2.38 0.17 10.49
CA ALA A 54 -2.10 -1.06 11.22
C ALA A 54 -3.31 -2.02 11.21
N GLU A 55 -4.55 -1.53 11.23
CA GLU A 55 -5.73 -2.39 10.98
C GLU A 55 -5.69 -3.06 9.62
N LEU A 56 -5.48 -2.28 8.57
CA LEU A 56 -5.46 -2.73 7.18
C LEU A 56 -4.33 -3.71 6.88
N VAL A 57 -3.15 -3.52 7.47
CA VAL A 57 -2.00 -4.45 7.33
C VAL A 57 -2.38 -5.86 7.79
N PHE A 58 -3.01 -5.97 8.96
CA PHE A 58 -3.40 -7.28 9.50
C PHE A 58 -4.65 -7.84 8.82
N GLU A 59 -5.52 -6.97 8.31
CA GLU A 59 -6.61 -7.40 7.43
C GLU A 59 -6.07 -7.97 6.11
N HIS A 60 -5.04 -7.34 5.52
CA HIS A 60 -4.36 -7.82 4.32
C HIS A 60 -3.78 -9.21 4.55
N PHE A 61 -3.06 -9.45 5.64
CA PHE A 61 -2.54 -10.80 5.92
C PHE A 61 -3.62 -11.87 6.08
N ARG A 62 -4.83 -11.50 6.50
CA ARG A 62 -5.97 -12.44 6.57
C ARG A 62 -6.61 -12.71 5.22
N LYS A 63 -6.81 -11.66 4.43
CA LYS A 63 -7.57 -11.75 3.18
C LYS A 63 -6.71 -12.13 1.97
N TYR A 64 -5.45 -11.72 1.98
CA TYR A 64 -4.52 -11.85 0.85
C TYR A 64 -3.12 -12.29 1.33
N PRO A 65 -2.99 -13.46 1.97
CA PRO A 65 -1.72 -13.91 2.55
C PRO A 65 -0.60 -14.09 1.51
N ASP A 66 -0.96 -14.41 0.26
CA ASP A 66 0.01 -14.65 -0.82
C ASP A 66 0.45 -13.36 -1.53
N ARG A 67 -0.12 -12.20 -1.16
CA ARG A 67 0.21 -10.91 -1.77
C ARG A 67 1.26 -10.16 -0.98
N SER A 68 2.31 -9.71 -1.65
CA SER A 68 3.32 -8.86 -1.04
C SER A 68 2.75 -7.49 -0.66
N LEU A 69 3.24 -6.91 0.42
CA LEU A 69 2.67 -5.70 1.02
C LEU A 69 3.74 -4.61 1.19
N GLY A 70 3.42 -3.40 0.76
CA GLY A 70 4.23 -2.21 1.01
C GLY A 70 3.39 -1.13 1.68
N ILE A 71 3.97 -0.42 2.63
CA ILE A 71 3.36 0.71 3.30
C ILE A 71 4.18 1.95 2.99
N ILE A 72 3.52 3.00 2.49
CA ILE A 72 4.15 4.27 2.12
C ILE A 72 3.52 5.40 2.93
N ALA A 73 4.34 6.28 3.49
CA ALA A 73 3.89 7.51 4.12
C ALA A 73 4.33 8.75 3.31
N PHE A 74 3.57 9.84 3.34
CA PHE A 74 4.02 11.08 2.69
C PHE A 74 5.32 11.65 3.25
N GLY A 75 5.60 11.44 4.54
CA GLY A 75 6.79 11.96 5.20
C GLY A 75 7.26 11.10 6.37
N GLU A 76 8.47 11.37 6.85
CA GLU A 76 9.15 10.60 7.90
C GLU A 76 8.37 10.54 9.22
N ILE A 77 7.78 11.66 9.64
CA ILE A 77 6.99 11.74 10.87
C ILE A 77 5.82 10.74 10.83
N GLN A 78 5.10 10.68 9.70
CA GLN A 78 3.99 9.76 9.52
C GLN A 78 4.47 8.32 9.38
N GLN A 79 5.62 8.09 8.73
CA GLN A 79 6.25 6.77 8.66
C GLN A 79 6.51 6.21 10.07
N ALA A 80 7.13 7.01 10.95
CA ALA A 80 7.41 6.61 12.33
C ALA A 80 6.12 6.30 13.12
N ALA A 81 5.08 7.12 12.95
CA ALA A 81 3.77 6.87 13.59
C ALA A 81 3.15 5.53 13.14
N ILE A 82 3.26 5.20 11.85
CA ILE A 82 2.78 3.94 11.28
C ILE A 82 3.59 2.76 11.82
N GLU A 83 4.92 2.88 11.87
CA GLU A 83 5.80 1.84 12.42
C GLU A 83 5.43 1.54 13.87
N GLU A 84 5.26 2.56 14.71
CA GLU A 84 4.84 2.39 16.11
C GLU A 84 3.47 1.71 16.22
N ALA A 85 2.49 2.12 15.42
CA ALA A 85 1.17 1.52 15.39
C ALA A 85 1.22 0.04 14.98
N ILE A 86 2.01 -0.31 13.97
CA ILE A 86 2.20 -1.69 13.51
C ILE A 86 2.91 -2.51 14.59
N ILE A 87 3.96 -1.99 15.23
CA ILE A 87 4.68 -2.68 16.32
C ILE A 87 3.73 -3.04 17.45
N ARG A 88 2.91 -2.08 17.90
CA ARG A 88 1.90 -2.34 18.95
C ARG A 88 0.94 -3.45 18.55
N LYS A 89 0.46 -3.42 17.31
CA LYS A 89 -0.51 -4.40 16.80
C LYS A 89 0.10 -5.78 16.55
N ARG A 90 1.40 -5.86 16.23
CA ARG A 90 2.18 -7.12 16.19
C ARG A 90 2.23 -7.78 17.55
N ARG A 91 2.46 -7.00 18.62
CA ARG A 91 2.45 -7.53 20.00
C ARG A 91 1.09 -8.11 20.41
N GLU A 92 0.01 -7.55 19.89
CA GLU A 92 -1.36 -8.05 20.13
C GLU A 92 -1.71 -9.26 19.27
N ASN A 93 -0.98 -9.50 18.16
CA ASN A 93 -1.26 -10.57 17.21
C ASN A 93 0.01 -11.33 16.78
N PRO A 94 0.66 -12.08 17.70
CA PRO A 94 1.92 -12.78 17.43
C PRO A 94 1.86 -13.80 16.27
N GLN A 95 0.67 -14.32 15.95
CA GLN A 95 0.47 -15.30 14.89
C GLN A 95 0.81 -14.78 13.48
N TYR A 96 0.91 -13.45 13.27
CA TYR A 96 1.28 -12.87 11.97
C TYR A 96 2.77 -12.56 11.84
N GLU A 97 3.61 -12.93 12.81
CA GLU A 97 5.03 -12.59 12.80
C GLU A 97 5.78 -13.15 11.58
N THR A 98 5.34 -14.31 11.06
CA THR A 98 5.87 -14.90 9.82
C THR A 98 5.74 -13.98 8.60
N PHE A 99 4.81 -13.03 8.59
CA PHE A 99 4.68 -12.06 7.48
C PHE A 99 5.74 -10.96 7.52
N PHE A 100 6.34 -10.68 8.68
CA PHE A 100 7.32 -9.61 8.88
C PHE A 100 8.78 -10.07 8.80
N LYS A 101 9.03 -11.35 8.45
CA LYS A 101 10.40 -11.83 8.27
C LYS A 101 11.05 -11.20 7.03
N GLU A 102 12.30 -10.78 7.18
CA GLU A 102 13.09 -10.11 6.13
C GLU A 102 13.76 -11.10 5.15
N ASP A 103 13.71 -12.40 5.44
CA ASP A 103 14.28 -13.49 4.61
C ASP A 103 13.42 -13.86 3.38
N LYS A 104 12.26 -13.20 3.21
CA LYS A 104 11.40 -13.36 2.04
C LYS A 104 11.97 -12.61 0.84
N GLU A 105 11.62 -13.08 -0.36
CA GLU A 105 11.96 -12.40 -1.61
C GLU A 105 11.34 -10.99 -1.69
N GLU A 106 10.09 -10.84 -1.25
CA GLU A 106 9.39 -9.56 -1.18
C GLU A 106 8.92 -9.25 0.26
N PRO A 107 9.82 -8.78 1.15
CA PRO A 107 9.48 -8.52 2.54
C PRO A 107 8.53 -7.31 2.67
N VAL A 108 7.77 -7.26 3.75
CA VAL A 108 6.94 -6.08 4.06
C VAL A 108 7.87 -4.88 4.28
N PHE A 109 7.60 -3.77 3.59
CA PHE A 109 8.34 -2.53 3.83
C PHE A 109 7.43 -1.43 4.37
N ILE A 110 8.03 -0.52 5.15
CA ILE A 110 7.43 0.74 5.55
C ILE A 110 8.43 1.84 5.15
N LYS A 111 8.06 2.70 4.20
CA LYS A 111 8.95 3.72 3.62
C LYS A 111 8.20 5.04 3.49
N ASN A 112 8.93 6.13 3.27
CA ASN A 112 8.33 7.42 2.95
C ASN A 112 8.50 7.76 1.47
N LEU A 113 7.83 8.82 1.03
CA LEU A 113 7.83 9.28 -0.36
C LEU A 113 9.23 9.62 -0.92
N GLU A 114 10.21 9.93 -0.06
CA GLU A 114 11.57 10.25 -0.47
C GLU A 114 12.46 9.00 -0.59
N THR A 115 12.11 7.91 0.10
CA THR A 115 12.90 6.67 0.18
C THR A 115 12.33 5.52 -0.64
N VAL A 116 11.08 5.60 -1.08
CA VAL A 116 10.45 4.59 -1.93
C VAL A 116 10.94 4.71 -3.38
N GLN A 117 11.92 3.87 -3.75
CA GLN A 117 12.47 3.85 -5.10
C GLN A 117 12.77 2.41 -5.54
N GLY A 118 12.08 1.96 -6.59
CA GLY A 118 12.28 0.62 -7.17
C GLY A 118 11.60 -0.51 -6.39
N ASP A 119 11.10 -0.25 -5.17
CA ASP A 119 10.32 -1.25 -4.42
C ASP A 119 8.87 -1.29 -4.90
N GLU A 120 8.42 -2.46 -5.34
CA GLU A 120 7.05 -2.71 -5.80
C GLU A 120 6.43 -3.87 -5.02
N ARG A 121 5.12 -3.82 -4.79
CA ARG A 121 4.38 -4.84 -4.03
C ARG A 121 3.01 -5.06 -4.64
N ASP A 122 2.42 -6.21 -4.35
CA ASP A 122 1.07 -6.55 -4.81
C ASP A 122 0.03 -5.57 -4.28
N THR A 123 0.11 -5.28 -2.99
CA THR A 123 -0.72 -4.27 -2.33
C THR A 123 0.17 -3.17 -1.77
N ILE A 124 -0.17 -1.92 -2.07
CA ILE A 124 0.39 -0.74 -1.42
C ILE A 124 -0.68 -0.07 -0.56
N ILE A 125 -0.33 0.24 0.69
CA ILE A 125 -1.12 1.11 1.57
C ILE A 125 -0.37 2.42 1.70
N PHE A 126 -1.00 3.52 1.28
CA PHE A 126 -0.40 4.85 1.26
C PHE A 126 -1.11 5.77 2.26
N SER A 127 -0.38 6.31 3.24
CA SER A 127 -0.90 7.28 4.22
C SER A 127 -0.72 8.71 3.74
N ILE A 128 -1.80 9.49 3.77
CA ILE A 128 -1.75 10.92 3.51
C ILE A 128 -1.10 11.66 4.70
N GLY A 129 -1.47 11.33 5.93
CA GLY A 129 -0.87 11.85 7.16
C GLY A 129 -1.17 13.32 7.48
N TYR A 130 -1.71 14.08 6.53
CA TYR A 130 -2.12 15.47 6.70
C TYR A 130 -3.63 15.55 6.98
N ALA A 131 -3.99 16.40 7.93
CA ALA A 131 -5.35 16.61 8.40
C ALA A 131 -5.49 18.01 9.03
N PRO A 132 -6.70 18.48 9.33
CA PRO A 132 -6.89 19.68 10.16
C PRO A 132 -6.24 19.52 11.55
N ASP A 133 -5.78 20.63 12.13
CA ASP A 133 -5.31 20.67 13.53
C ASP A 133 -6.48 20.48 14.51
N ALA A 134 -6.19 20.41 15.82
CA ALA A 134 -7.22 20.28 16.86
C ALA A 134 -8.23 21.46 16.90
N LEU A 135 -7.89 22.59 16.27
CA LEU A 135 -8.74 23.78 16.14
C LEU A 135 -9.46 23.82 14.78
N GLY A 136 -9.36 22.76 13.97
CA GLY A 136 -9.99 22.65 12.66
C GLY A 136 -9.29 23.42 11.54
N ARG A 137 -8.09 23.96 11.79
CA ARG A 137 -7.31 24.66 10.76
C ARG A 137 -6.53 23.68 9.92
N PHE A 138 -6.75 23.71 8.61
CA PHE A 138 -6.02 22.88 7.67
C PHE A 138 -4.88 23.65 7.03
N LEU A 139 -3.64 23.21 7.29
CA LEU A 139 -2.44 23.76 6.65
C LEU A 139 -2.20 23.02 5.34
N MET A 140 -2.35 23.72 4.20
CA MET A 140 -2.12 23.16 2.85
C MET A 140 -0.64 23.02 2.48
N ASN A 141 0.16 22.52 3.43
CA ASN A 141 1.58 22.24 3.25
C ASN A 141 1.84 20.75 3.41
N PHE A 142 1.77 20.04 2.29
CA PHE A 142 1.93 18.58 2.19
C PHE A 142 3.41 18.15 2.19
N GLY A 143 4.27 18.90 2.89
CA GLY A 143 5.69 18.60 3.07
C GLY A 143 6.42 18.27 1.77
N PRO A 144 6.95 17.03 1.58
CA PRO A 144 7.64 16.63 0.35
C PRO A 144 6.81 16.79 -0.94
N LEU A 145 5.48 16.77 -0.86
CA LEU A 145 4.59 16.94 -2.01
C LEU A 145 4.44 18.41 -2.43
N SER A 146 4.51 19.35 -1.48
CA SER A 146 4.49 20.80 -1.72
C SER A 146 5.89 21.36 -2.10
N ARG A 147 6.73 20.53 -2.73
CA ARG A 147 8.06 20.88 -3.23
C ARG A 147 8.19 20.54 -4.71
N ASN A 148 9.18 21.10 -5.38
CA ASN A 148 9.46 20.81 -6.79
C ASN A 148 9.71 19.30 -7.01
N GLY A 149 8.97 18.70 -7.94
CA GLY A 149 9.03 17.27 -8.23
C GLY A 149 8.17 16.40 -7.31
N GLY A 150 7.37 16.99 -6.40
CA GLY A 150 6.44 16.26 -5.55
C GLY A 150 5.42 15.43 -6.36
N GLU A 151 4.95 15.97 -7.49
CA GLU A 151 4.07 15.27 -8.42
C GLU A 151 4.69 13.99 -9.00
N ARG A 152 6.01 14.02 -9.25
CA ARG A 152 6.74 12.85 -9.75
C ARG A 152 6.86 11.79 -8.67
N ARG A 153 7.16 12.19 -7.43
CA ARG A 153 7.27 11.24 -6.32
C ARG A 153 5.91 10.60 -6.02
N LEU A 154 4.84 11.39 -6.06
CA LEU A 154 3.47 10.86 -5.88
C LEU A 154 3.14 9.82 -6.95
N ASN A 155 3.40 10.13 -8.22
CA ASN A 155 3.22 9.17 -9.31
C ASN A 155 4.07 7.92 -9.12
N VAL A 156 5.34 8.08 -8.71
CA VAL A 156 6.23 6.96 -8.42
C VAL A 156 5.67 6.06 -7.31
N ALA A 157 5.12 6.64 -6.24
CA ALA A 157 4.54 5.88 -5.14
C ALA A 157 3.26 5.14 -5.57
N ILE A 158 2.43 5.75 -6.41
CA ILE A 158 1.16 5.17 -6.88
C ILE A 158 1.40 3.99 -7.81
N THR A 159 2.42 4.06 -8.67
CA THR A 159 2.81 2.95 -9.56
C THR A 159 3.54 1.82 -8.84
N ARG A 160 3.66 1.83 -7.49
CA ARG A 160 4.30 0.72 -6.74
C ARG A 160 3.38 -0.45 -6.46
N ALA A 161 2.09 -0.29 -6.69
CA ALA A 161 1.10 -1.36 -6.55
C ALA A 161 0.97 -2.16 -7.85
N ARG A 162 1.14 -3.49 -7.79
CA ARG A 162 0.83 -4.39 -8.92
C ARG A 162 -0.67 -4.66 -9.06
N TYR A 163 -1.37 -4.85 -7.93
CA TYR A 163 -2.78 -5.24 -7.93
C TYR A 163 -3.69 -4.23 -7.21
N ASN A 164 -3.30 -3.73 -6.03
CA ASN A 164 -4.15 -2.88 -5.21
C ASN A 164 -3.40 -1.72 -4.58
N PHE A 165 -3.95 -0.51 -4.71
CA PHE A 165 -3.46 0.70 -4.08
C PHE A 165 -4.52 1.26 -3.14
N LYS A 166 -4.24 1.25 -1.83
CA LYS A 166 -5.13 1.79 -0.79
C LYS A 166 -4.62 3.15 -0.36
N LEU A 167 -5.33 4.21 -0.72
CA LEU A 167 -5.03 5.57 -0.26
C LEU A 167 -5.80 5.84 1.03
N VAL A 168 -5.08 6.06 2.13
CA VAL A 168 -5.65 6.29 3.47
C VAL A 168 -5.46 7.76 3.83
N GLY A 169 -6.53 8.45 4.19
CA GLY A 169 -6.45 9.88 4.52
C GLY A 169 -7.58 10.39 5.41
N SER A 170 -7.31 11.49 6.10
CA SER A 170 -8.29 12.21 6.93
C SER A 170 -8.87 13.47 6.28
N ILE A 171 -8.66 13.65 4.99
CA ILE A 171 -9.14 14.80 4.21
C ILE A 171 -9.99 14.35 3.03
N MET A 172 -10.84 15.24 2.53
CA MET A 172 -11.63 15.05 1.31
C MET A 172 -11.03 15.87 0.16
N PRO A 173 -11.35 15.54 -1.11
CA PRO A 173 -10.90 16.35 -2.25
C PRO A 173 -11.28 17.83 -2.13
N THR A 174 -12.45 18.10 -1.54
CA THR A 174 -12.99 19.44 -1.27
C THR A 174 -12.19 20.25 -0.25
N ASP A 175 -11.39 19.58 0.59
CA ASP A 175 -10.56 20.25 1.60
C ASP A 175 -9.26 20.79 0.99
N ILE A 176 -8.94 20.41 -0.25
CA ILE A 176 -7.75 20.85 -0.97
C ILE A 176 -8.13 22.00 -1.91
N ASP A 177 -7.75 23.22 -1.52
CA ASP A 177 -7.90 24.40 -2.35
C ASP A 177 -6.75 24.48 -3.37
N VAL A 178 -7.11 24.23 -4.62
CA VAL A 178 -6.18 24.20 -5.76
C VAL A 178 -5.84 25.59 -6.29
N ASP A 179 -6.65 26.60 -5.98
CA ASP A 179 -6.44 27.98 -6.43
C ASP A 179 -5.38 28.66 -5.55
N HIS A 180 -5.34 28.30 -4.27
CA HIS A 180 -4.37 28.79 -3.30
C HIS A 180 -3.06 27.98 -3.22
N THR A 181 -2.90 26.95 -4.08
CA THR A 181 -1.70 26.11 -4.11
C THR A 181 -0.92 26.23 -5.42
N SER A 182 0.31 26.74 -5.37
CA SER A 182 1.18 26.91 -6.55
C SER A 182 1.85 25.60 -7.04
N TRP A 183 1.86 24.55 -6.22
CA TRP A 183 2.56 23.30 -6.52
C TRP A 183 1.64 22.28 -7.21
N GLN A 184 2.17 21.54 -8.18
CA GLN A 184 1.41 20.54 -8.93
C GLN A 184 1.05 19.30 -8.08
N GLY A 185 1.87 18.97 -7.07
CA GLY A 185 1.68 17.80 -6.22
C GLY A 185 0.32 17.77 -5.50
N PRO A 186 -0.06 18.81 -4.74
CA PRO A 186 -1.36 18.84 -4.07
C PRO A 186 -2.57 18.81 -5.02
N LYS A 187 -2.47 19.47 -6.19
CA LYS A 187 -3.51 19.39 -7.24
C LYS A 187 -3.70 17.95 -7.72
N LEU A 188 -2.58 17.27 -7.96
CA LEU A 188 -2.58 15.87 -8.38
C LEU A 188 -3.12 14.94 -7.28
N LEU A 189 -2.77 15.18 -6.01
CA LEU A 189 -3.32 14.45 -4.87
C LEU A 189 -4.84 14.58 -4.80
N ARG A 190 -5.39 15.79 -4.95
CA ARG A 190 -6.86 15.98 -5.02
C ARG A 190 -7.49 15.10 -6.08
N SER A 191 -6.95 15.12 -7.30
CA SER A 191 -7.47 14.30 -8.40
C SER A 191 -7.37 12.79 -8.09
N TYR A 192 -6.33 12.34 -7.38
CA TYR A 192 -6.22 10.94 -6.94
C TYR A 192 -7.24 10.56 -5.88
N ILE A 193 -7.47 11.42 -4.88
CA ILE A 193 -8.50 11.15 -3.87
C ILE A 193 -9.87 11.10 -4.54
N ASP A 194 -10.16 12.05 -5.43
CA ASP A 194 -11.44 12.10 -6.14
C ASP A 194 -11.65 10.87 -7.04
N TYR A 195 -10.62 10.47 -7.78
CA TYR A 195 -10.62 9.22 -8.55
C TYR A 195 -10.83 7.99 -7.68
N ALA A 196 -10.17 7.91 -6.52
CA ALA A 196 -10.29 6.77 -5.62
C ALA A 196 -11.69 6.67 -4.97
N ILE A 197 -12.37 7.80 -4.76
CA ILE A 197 -13.75 7.86 -4.23
C ILE A 197 -14.77 7.57 -5.33
N ASN A 198 -14.71 8.29 -6.44
CA ASN A 198 -15.76 8.31 -7.46
C ASN A 198 -15.49 7.37 -8.65
N GLY A 199 -14.30 6.76 -8.71
CA GLY A 199 -13.86 5.95 -9.85
C GLY A 199 -13.66 6.80 -11.11
N PRO A 200 -13.74 6.20 -12.31
CA PRO A 200 -13.59 6.93 -13.58
C PRO A 200 -14.57 8.11 -13.75
N LYS A 201 -15.67 8.16 -12.99
CA LYS A 201 -16.63 9.26 -12.99
C LYS A 201 -16.04 10.59 -12.45
N ALA A 202 -15.01 10.54 -11.60
CA ALA A 202 -14.31 11.76 -11.14
C ALA A 202 -13.58 12.49 -12.29
N ILE A 203 -13.00 11.73 -13.22
CA ILE A 203 -12.30 12.31 -14.39
C ILE A 203 -13.31 12.99 -15.34
N LEU A 204 -14.54 12.48 -15.38
CA LEU A 204 -15.65 13.06 -16.14
C LEU A 204 -16.22 14.34 -15.49
N GLY A 205 -16.06 14.50 -14.17
CA GLY A 205 -16.62 15.62 -13.39
C GLY A 205 -15.83 16.94 -13.46
N GLU A 206 -14.50 16.89 -13.64
CA GLU A 206 -13.68 18.09 -13.87
C GLU A 206 -13.50 18.42 -15.37
N THR A 207 -14.09 17.62 -16.27
CA THR A 207 -14.08 17.85 -17.72
C THR A 207 -15.45 18.32 -18.24
N THR A 208 -16.00 19.39 -17.67
CA THR A 208 -16.74 20.35 -18.50
C THR A 208 -15.68 21.22 -19.18
N SER A 209 -15.03 20.80 -20.28
CA SER A 209 -15.54 20.99 -21.63
C SER A 209 -14.57 20.29 -22.60
N ASN A 210 -14.92 19.11 -23.09
CA ASN A 210 -14.63 18.65 -24.45
C ASN A 210 -15.08 17.19 -24.56
N SER A 211 -16.36 17.03 -24.86
CA SER A 211 -16.88 15.92 -25.65
C SER A 211 -16.25 15.96 -27.06
N GLY A 212 -14.96 15.65 -27.14
CA GLY A 212 -14.22 15.46 -28.38
C GLY A 212 -13.57 14.09 -28.32
N VAL A 213 -13.96 13.20 -29.23
CA VAL A 213 -13.28 11.92 -29.42
C VAL A 213 -11.82 12.24 -29.79
N TRP A 214 -10.86 11.73 -29.01
CA TRP A 214 -9.43 12.02 -29.20
C TRP A 214 -8.71 10.73 -29.64
N PHE A 215 -7.97 10.84 -30.74
CA PHE A 215 -7.21 9.75 -31.36
C PHE A 215 -5.74 10.15 -31.46
N ASP A 216 -4.82 9.21 -31.21
CA ASP A 216 -3.38 9.41 -31.40
C ASP A 216 -2.98 9.28 -32.88
N SER A 217 -3.83 8.65 -33.71
CA SER A 217 -3.58 8.46 -35.14
C SER A 217 -4.85 8.44 -36.00
N PRO A 218 -4.78 8.81 -37.30
CA PRO A 218 -5.88 8.63 -38.26
C PRO A 218 -6.29 7.16 -38.43
N PHE A 219 -5.39 6.25 -38.10
CA PHE A 219 -5.66 4.81 -38.11
C PHE A 219 -6.63 4.42 -36.99
N GLU A 220 -6.41 4.90 -35.76
CA GLU A 220 -7.32 4.67 -34.64
C GLU A 220 -8.72 5.24 -34.91
N GLU A 221 -8.79 6.42 -35.53
CA GLU A 221 -10.05 7.04 -35.95
C GLU A 221 -10.82 6.14 -36.94
N ALA A 222 -10.11 5.54 -37.91
CA ALA A 222 -10.73 4.62 -38.88
C ALA A 222 -11.27 3.35 -38.21
N ILE A 223 -10.55 2.79 -37.23
CA ILE A 223 -11.02 1.63 -36.45
C ILE A 223 -12.24 2.00 -35.59
N TYR A 224 -12.21 3.15 -34.93
CA TYR A 224 -13.32 3.63 -34.12
C TYR A 224 -14.60 3.82 -34.94
N ASN A 225 -14.49 4.50 -36.09
CA ASN A 225 -15.63 4.71 -36.99
C ASN A 225 -16.18 3.37 -37.49
N PHE A 226 -15.29 2.44 -37.86
CA PHE A 226 -15.71 1.10 -38.30
C PHE A 226 -16.50 0.34 -37.21
N ILE A 227 -16.07 0.36 -35.95
CA ILE A 227 -16.76 -0.36 -34.87
C ILE A 227 -18.09 0.33 -34.51
N THR A 228 -18.11 1.66 -34.49
CA THR A 228 -19.32 2.44 -34.14
C THR A 228 -20.39 2.37 -35.23
N GLU A 229 -20.02 2.34 -36.51
CA GLU A 229 -20.92 2.10 -37.64
C GLU A 229 -21.64 0.73 -37.55
N GLN A 230 -21.01 -0.24 -36.89
CA GLN A 230 -21.59 -1.57 -36.66
C GLN A 230 -22.49 -1.63 -35.40
N GLY A 231 -22.72 -0.49 -34.74
CA GLY A 231 -23.67 -0.34 -33.64
C GLY A 231 -23.12 -0.66 -32.24
N TYR A 232 -21.81 -0.75 -32.07
CA TYR A 232 -21.18 -0.98 -30.77
C TYR A 232 -20.82 0.34 -30.07
N ASP A 233 -20.98 0.37 -28.74
CA ASP A 233 -20.58 1.51 -27.89
C ASP A 233 -19.10 1.38 -27.51
N VAL A 234 -18.29 2.33 -27.99
CA VAL A 234 -16.82 2.31 -27.86
C VAL A 234 -16.36 3.52 -27.05
N ALA A 235 -15.58 3.25 -26.00
CA ALA A 235 -14.82 4.27 -25.29
C ALA A 235 -13.39 4.33 -25.85
N THR A 236 -12.88 5.52 -26.14
CA THR A 236 -11.48 5.71 -26.54
C THR A 236 -10.60 6.00 -25.34
N GLN A 237 -9.32 5.68 -25.45
CA GLN A 237 -8.26 6.10 -24.53
C GLN A 237 -8.55 5.73 -23.07
N VAL A 238 -8.99 4.48 -22.86
CA VAL A 238 -9.42 3.97 -21.56
C VAL A 238 -8.20 3.72 -20.67
N GLY A 239 -8.11 4.49 -19.59
CA GLY A 239 -6.98 4.48 -18.65
C GLY A 239 -6.31 5.86 -18.53
N CYS A 240 -5.22 5.95 -17.77
CA CYS A 240 -4.48 7.20 -17.59
C CYS A 240 -2.96 6.98 -17.74
N SER A 241 -2.22 8.03 -18.15
CA SER A 241 -0.75 8.00 -18.41
C SER A 241 -0.30 7.00 -19.50
N GLY A 242 0.97 6.54 -19.50
CA GLY A 242 1.60 5.69 -20.54
C GLY A 242 1.08 4.24 -20.66
N TYR A 243 -0.04 3.93 -19.99
CA TYR A 243 -0.72 2.63 -20.01
C TYR A 243 -2.21 2.82 -20.30
N ARG A 244 -2.53 3.33 -21.49
CA ARG A 244 -3.91 3.45 -22.01
C ARG A 244 -4.20 2.29 -22.95
N ILE A 245 -5.45 1.85 -22.94
CA ILE A 245 -6.01 1.02 -24.01
C ILE A 245 -6.60 1.99 -25.03
N ASP A 246 -6.21 1.85 -26.29
CA ASP A 246 -6.57 2.81 -27.34
C ASP A 246 -8.09 2.90 -27.52
N MET A 247 -8.78 1.76 -27.47
CA MET A 247 -10.23 1.64 -27.55
C MET A 247 -10.76 0.51 -26.66
N ALA A 248 -11.98 0.61 -26.13
CA ALA A 248 -12.64 -0.48 -25.43
C ALA A 248 -14.14 -0.52 -25.74
N VAL A 249 -14.65 -1.71 -26.05
CA VAL A 249 -16.08 -1.91 -26.37
C VAL A 249 -16.84 -2.23 -25.09
N ARG A 250 -17.92 -1.48 -24.82
CA ARG A 250 -18.78 -1.69 -23.65
C ARG A 250 -19.65 -2.93 -23.82
N HIS A 251 -19.90 -3.62 -22.72
CA HIS A 251 -20.77 -4.79 -22.74
C HIS A 251 -22.26 -4.37 -22.80
N PRO A 252 -23.06 -4.82 -23.78
CA PRO A 252 -24.43 -4.34 -24.00
C PRO A 252 -25.41 -4.74 -22.88
N LYS A 253 -25.15 -5.83 -22.16
CA LYS A 253 -26.01 -6.31 -21.05
C LYS A 253 -25.52 -5.92 -19.64
N TYR A 254 -24.26 -5.53 -19.49
CA TYR A 254 -23.63 -5.31 -18.17
C TYR A 254 -23.08 -3.89 -18.10
N ASN A 255 -23.88 -2.99 -17.54
CA ASN A 255 -23.52 -1.56 -17.41
C ASN A 255 -22.23 -1.39 -16.60
N GLY A 256 -21.31 -0.55 -17.07
CA GLY A 256 -20.02 -0.30 -16.41
C GLY A 256 -18.97 -1.42 -16.60
N ARG A 257 -19.15 -2.29 -17.61
CA ARG A 257 -18.18 -3.33 -18.00
C ARG A 257 -17.73 -3.15 -19.45
N PHE A 258 -16.49 -3.52 -19.71
CA PHE A 258 -15.95 -3.63 -21.06
C PHE A 258 -15.88 -5.11 -21.45
N ALA A 259 -16.32 -5.41 -22.67
CA ALA A 259 -16.27 -6.76 -23.21
C ALA A 259 -14.88 -7.09 -23.77
N ILE A 260 -14.25 -6.10 -24.41
CA ILE A 260 -12.94 -6.24 -25.04
C ILE A 260 -12.21 -4.88 -25.08
N GLY A 261 -10.90 -4.91 -24.85
CA GLY A 261 -9.99 -3.79 -25.11
C GLY A 261 -9.30 -4.00 -26.47
N ILE A 262 -9.09 -2.91 -27.20
CA ILE A 262 -8.52 -2.89 -28.54
C ILE A 262 -7.26 -2.02 -28.50
N GLU A 263 -6.13 -2.60 -28.93
CA GLU A 263 -4.87 -1.87 -29.12
C GLU A 263 -4.55 -1.74 -30.62
N CYS A 264 -4.19 -0.54 -31.04
CA CYS A 264 -3.72 -0.20 -32.37
C CYS A 264 -2.21 0.05 -32.35
N ASP A 265 -1.49 -0.44 -33.35
CA ASP A 265 -0.07 -0.10 -33.53
C ASP A 265 0.09 1.35 -34.03
N GLY A 266 0.38 2.26 -33.10
CA GLY A 266 0.64 3.66 -33.43
C GLY A 266 1.98 3.90 -34.16
N ALA A 267 2.01 4.90 -35.04
CA ALA A 267 3.19 5.29 -35.85
C ALA A 267 4.43 5.75 -35.04
N THR A 268 4.38 5.76 -33.71
CA THR A 268 5.53 6.07 -32.84
C THR A 268 6.36 4.82 -32.46
N TYR A 269 5.96 3.62 -32.88
CA TYR A 269 6.51 2.36 -32.36
C TYR A 269 7.60 1.66 -33.19
N HIS A 270 8.17 2.32 -34.19
CA HIS A 270 9.19 1.71 -35.06
C HIS A 270 10.65 1.81 -34.58
N SER A 271 10.92 1.86 -33.27
CA SER A 271 12.30 1.72 -32.80
C SER A 271 12.48 0.76 -31.63
N ALA A 272 13.10 -0.38 -31.96
CA ALA A 272 13.96 -1.23 -31.14
C ALA A 272 13.48 -2.68 -30.90
N ARG A 273 14.50 -3.56 -30.91
CA ARG A 273 14.49 -5.01 -30.68
C ARG A 273 13.94 -5.42 -29.29
N THR A 274 13.65 -4.44 -28.42
CA THR A 274 13.06 -4.54 -27.07
C THR A 274 11.56 -4.20 -26.99
N ALA A 275 10.88 -3.97 -28.11
CA ALA A 275 9.43 -3.72 -28.15
C ALA A 275 8.60 -5.00 -27.92
N ARG A 276 8.98 -6.11 -28.55
CA ARG A 276 8.21 -7.37 -28.52
C ARG A 276 8.09 -8.02 -27.15
N GLU A 277 9.14 -7.97 -26.32
CA GLU A 277 9.10 -8.52 -24.95
C GLU A 277 8.25 -7.65 -24.02
N ARG A 278 8.30 -6.32 -24.20
CA ARG A 278 7.43 -5.38 -23.48
C ARG A 278 5.96 -5.53 -23.86
N ASP A 279 5.68 -5.76 -25.14
CA ASP A 279 4.32 -5.95 -25.64
C ASP A 279 3.70 -7.24 -25.11
N ARG A 280 4.47 -8.33 -25.07
CA ARG A 280 4.03 -9.59 -24.46
C ARG A 280 3.74 -9.44 -22.97
N LEU A 281 4.66 -8.81 -22.23
CA LEU A 281 4.47 -8.55 -20.80
C LEU A 281 3.25 -7.66 -20.55
N ARG A 282 3.05 -6.63 -21.38
CA ARG A 282 1.91 -5.72 -21.30
C ARG A 282 0.58 -6.45 -21.52
N GLN A 283 0.51 -7.30 -22.54
CA GLN A 283 -0.68 -8.08 -22.82
C GLN A 283 -1.01 -9.03 -21.65
N THR A 284 0.00 -9.74 -21.12
CA THR A 284 -0.18 -10.62 -19.96
C THR A 284 -0.70 -9.85 -18.73
N ILE A 285 -0.15 -8.66 -18.46
CA ILE A 285 -0.62 -7.82 -17.34
C ILE A 285 -2.08 -7.39 -17.51
N LEU A 286 -2.48 -6.99 -18.73
CA LEU A 286 -3.86 -6.59 -18.99
C LEU A 286 -4.83 -7.78 -18.90
N GLU A 287 -4.44 -8.95 -19.42
CA GLU A 287 -5.20 -10.19 -19.34
C GLU A 287 -5.36 -10.67 -17.89
N ASP A 288 -4.30 -10.58 -17.06
CA ASP A 288 -4.35 -10.87 -15.62
C ASP A 288 -5.28 -9.90 -14.86
N MET A 289 -5.43 -8.67 -15.34
CA MET A 289 -6.42 -7.68 -14.85
C MET A 289 -7.83 -7.92 -15.40
N GLY A 290 -8.06 -9.04 -16.09
CA GLY A 290 -9.35 -9.45 -16.62
C GLY A 290 -9.75 -8.76 -17.93
N TRP A 291 -8.82 -8.10 -18.61
CA TRP A 291 -9.08 -7.58 -19.95
C TRP A 291 -8.97 -8.69 -20.99
N ASN A 292 -9.95 -8.78 -21.87
CA ASN A 292 -9.78 -9.46 -23.14
C ASN A 292 -9.19 -8.43 -24.13
N ILE A 293 -7.93 -8.60 -24.57
CA ILE A 293 -7.25 -7.65 -25.45
C ILE A 293 -7.20 -8.18 -26.87
N TYR A 294 -7.61 -7.36 -27.84
CA TYR A 294 -7.48 -7.62 -29.27
C TYR A 294 -6.58 -6.57 -29.91
N ARG A 295 -5.59 -7.02 -30.68
CA ARG A 295 -4.65 -6.10 -31.35
C ARG A 295 -4.96 -5.98 -32.83
N VAL A 296 -4.99 -4.75 -33.33
CA VAL A 296 -5.14 -4.44 -34.75
C VAL A 296 -3.83 -3.86 -35.28
N TRP A 297 -3.32 -4.44 -36.36
CA TRP A 297 -2.11 -3.99 -37.03
C TRP A 297 -2.45 -3.14 -38.25
N SER A 298 -1.91 -1.93 -38.31
CA SER A 298 -2.09 -0.92 -39.33
C SER A 298 -1.68 -1.45 -40.70
N THR A 299 -0.57 -2.20 -40.75
CA THR A 299 -0.08 -2.80 -41.99
C THR A 299 -1.00 -3.88 -42.56
N ASP A 300 -1.72 -4.63 -41.71
CA ASP A 300 -2.65 -5.66 -42.15
C ASP A 300 -4.01 -5.04 -42.50
N TRP A 301 -4.45 -4.07 -41.70
CA TRP A 301 -5.68 -3.33 -41.94
C TRP A 301 -5.67 -2.55 -43.27
N ILE A 302 -4.53 -1.92 -43.62
CA ILE A 302 -4.40 -1.20 -44.90
C ILE A 302 -4.39 -2.17 -46.09
N LYS A 303 -3.87 -3.38 -45.93
CA LYS A 303 -3.81 -4.38 -47.01
C LYS A 303 -5.16 -5.04 -47.27
N ASP A 304 -5.89 -5.38 -46.21
CA ASP A 304 -7.17 -6.09 -46.30
C ASP A 304 -8.14 -5.67 -45.19
N GLN A 305 -8.71 -4.48 -45.37
CA GLN A 305 -9.67 -3.90 -44.43
C GLN A 305 -10.94 -4.77 -44.27
N CYS A 306 -11.36 -5.47 -45.31
CA CYS A 306 -12.59 -6.26 -45.27
C CYS A 306 -12.41 -7.49 -44.36
N THR A 307 -11.33 -8.26 -44.57
CA THR A 307 -11.06 -9.47 -43.79
C THR A 307 -10.69 -9.12 -42.35
N GLU A 308 -9.83 -8.12 -42.12
CA GLU A 308 -9.44 -7.72 -40.77
C GLU A 308 -10.59 -7.08 -39.99
N GLY A 309 -11.45 -6.33 -40.68
CA GLY A 309 -12.69 -5.81 -40.10
C GLY A 309 -13.64 -6.92 -39.64
N MET A 310 -13.84 -7.96 -40.47
CA MET A 310 -14.64 -9.12 -40.08
C MET A 310 -14.03 -9.89 -38.89
N ARG A 311 -12.71 -10.03 -38.84
CA ARG A 311 -12.01 -10.67 -37.71
C ARG A 311 -12.20 -9.90 -36.41
N LEU A 312 -12.05 -8.58 -36.46
CA LEU A 312 -12.29 -7.70 -35.32
C LEU A 312 -13.73 -7.81 -34.81
N LEU A 313 -14.73 -7.77 -35.71
CA LEU A 313 -16.13 -7.92 -35.33
C LEU A 313 -16.43 -9.30 -34.73
N ASN A 314 -15.84 -10.36 -35.27
CA ASN A 314 -15.98 -11.69 -34.71
C ASN A 314 -15.36 -11.78 -33.31
N ALA A 315 -14.19 -11.18 -33.11
CA ALA A 315 -13.55 -11.12 -31.79
C ALA A 315 -14.41 -10.34 -30.77
N ILE A 316 -15.00 -9.21 -31.17
CA ILE A 316 -15.94 -8.44 -30.33
C ILE A 316 -17.17 -9.29 -29.97
N ARG A 317 -17.79 -9.97 -30.93
CA ARG A 317 -18.95 -10.85 -30.67
C ARG A 317 -18.59 -12.00 -29.74
N GLN A 318 -17.48 -12.69 -30.01
CA GLN A 318 -16.99 -13.76 -29.15
C GLN A 318 -16.66 -13.26 -27.75
N ALA A 319 -16.10 -12.06 -27.60
CA ALA A 319 -15.81 -11.48 -26.29
C ALA A 319 -17.10 -11.15 -25.52
N ILE A 320 -18.15 -10.69 -26.20
CA ILE A 320 -19.48 -10.45 -25.60
C ILE A 320 -20.17 -11.78 -25.24
N GLU A 321 -20.12 -12.79 -26.12
CA GLU A 321 -20.78 -14.08 -25.91
C GLU A 321 -20.09 -14.94 -24.85
N ASN A 322 -18.75 -14.94 -24.84
CA ASN A 322 -17.95 -15.67 -23.86
C ASN A 322 -17.68 -14.86 -22.59
N TYR A 323 -18.25 -13.66 -22.47
CA TYR A 323 -18.13 -12.87 -21.25
C TYR A 323 -18.76 -13.64 -20.10
N ARG A 324 -17.91 -14.15 -19.20
CA ARG A 324 -18.34 -14.73 -17.94
C ARG A 324 -18.04 -13.71 -16.86
N GLU A 325 -19.09 -13.31 -16.13
CA GLU A 325 -18.89 -12.54 -14.92
C GLU A 325 -17.94 -13.35 -14.01
N PRO A 326 -16.78 -12.79 -13.61
CA PRO A 326 -15.90 -13.51 -12.70
C PRO A 326 -16.72 -13.78 -11.44
N ALA A 327 -16.99 -15.05 -11.18
CA ALA A 327 -17.71 -15.46 -9.99
C ALA A 327 -16.96 -14.89 -8.79
N ILE A 328 -17.59 -13.94 -8.10
CA ILE A 328 -17.19 -13.61 -6.74
C ILE A 328 -17.31 -14.94 -6.01
N GLN A 329 -16.18 -15.59 -5.72
CA GLN A 329 -16.15 -16.71 -4.79
C GLN A 329 -16.62 -16.17 -3.46
N THR A 330 -17.93 -16.21 -3.27
CA THR A 330 -18.54 -16.11 -1.96
C THR A 330 -18.08 -17.39 -1.27
N TYR A 331 -16.99 -17.32 -0.52
CA TYR A 331 -16.64 -18.41 0.39
C TYR A 331 -17.84 -18.60 1.31
N ALA A 332 -18.68 -19.58 1.00
CA ALA A 332 -19.71 -20.05 1.89
C ALA A 332 -18.98 -20.43 3.18
N ILE A 333 -19.27 -19.70 4.25
CA ILE A 333 -18.72 -19.94 5.58
C ILE A 333 -19.13 -21.38 5.94
N SER A 334 -18.19 -22.31 5.80
CA SER A 334 -18.36 -23.68 6.27
C SER A 334 -18.70 -23.63 7.76
N SER A 335 -19.74 -24.36 8.15
CA SER A 335 -20.29 -24.43 9.51
C SER A 335 -19.29 -24.83 10.60
N LYS A 336 -18.05 -25.18 10.23
CA LYS A 336 -16.92 -25.38 11.16
C LYS A 336 -16.34 -24.09 11.76
N MET A 337 -16.64 -22.88 11.23
CA MET A 337 -16.18 -21.62 11.84
C MET A 337 -17.07 -21.10 12.99
N ALA A 338 -18.24 -21.71 13.23
CA ALA A 338 -19.11 -21.30 14.34
C ALA A 338 -18.47 -21.55 15.72
N ASP A 339 -17.56 -22.53 15.82
CA ASP A 339 -16.85 -22.82 17.06
C ASP A 339 -15.71 -21.83 17.38
N TYR A 340 -15.24 -21.05 16.39
CA TYR A 340 -14.15 -20.08 16.57
C TYR A 340 -14.62 -18.66 16.94
N LEU A 341 -15.93 -18.38 16.94
CA LEU A 341 -16.49 -17.07 17.30
C LEU A 341 -16.65 -16.84 18.81
N ASN A 342 -16.18 -17.76 19.66
CA ASN A 342 -16.09 -17.55 21.10
C ASN A 342 -14.71 -17.04 21.54
N ILE A 343 -14.24 -15.92 20.99
CA ILE A 343 -13.15 -15.16 21.62
C ILE A 343 -13.78 -14.02 22.40
N ARG A 344 -13.96 -14.26 23.70
CA ARG A 344 -14.23 -13.22 24.70
C ARG A 344 -13.22 -12.09 24.52
N SER A 345 -13.71 -10.86 24.50
CA SER A 345 -12.90 -9.64 24.62
C SER A 345 -12.02 -9.76 25.85
N LYS A 346 -10.73 -10.08 25.68
CA LYS A 346 -9.79 -10.10 26.80
C LYS A 346 -9.63 -8.66 27.29
N SER A 347 -9.90 -8.46 28.58
CA SER A 347 -9.75 -7.13 29.20
C SER A 347 -8.28 -6.72 29.19
N THR A 348 -8.00 -5.41 29.20
CA THR A 348 -6.65 -4.84 29.31
C THR A 348 -5.84 -5.44 30.48
N GLN A 349 -6.55 -5.90 31.52
CA GLN A 349 -5.99 -6.57 32.69
C GLN A 349 -5.49 -8.00 32.39
N GLU A 350 -6.18 -8.75 31.53
CA GLU A 350 -5.79 -10.12 31.16
C GLU A 350 -4.54 -10.12 30.27
N SER A 351 -4.45 -9.18 29.32
CA SER A 351 -3.25 -9.00 28.48
C SER A 351 -2.02 -8.58 29.29
N PHE A 352 -2.21 -7.71 30.31
CA PHE A 352 -1.14 -7.36 31.24
C PHE A 352 -0.69 -8.56 32.09
N ASN A 353 -1.64 -9.33 32.64
CA ASN A 353 -1.34 -10.49 33.47
C ASN A 353 -0.59 -11.58 32.69
N GLU A 354 -0.93 -11.80 31.41
CA GLU A 354 -0.21 -12.75 30.56
C GLU A 354 1.24 -12.33 30.33
N LYS A 355 1.49 -11.05 29.96
CA LYS A 355 2.86 -10.53 29.79
C LYS A 355 3.65 -10.53 31.09
N TYR A 356 3.04 -10.11 32.19
CA TYR A 356 3.68 -10.13 33.50
C TYR A 356 4.05 -11.56 33.89
N ASN A 357 3.16 -12.54 33.71
CA ASN A 357 3.46 -13.92 34.06
C ASN A 357 4.59 -14.54 33.21
N ALA A 358 4.72 -14.15 31.95
CA ALA A 358 5.79 -14.63 31.07
C ALA A 358 7.17 -14.02 31.40
N ILE A 359 7.20 -12.78 31.89
CA ILE A 359 8.44 -12.00 32.05
C ILE A 359 8.89 -11.87 33.51
N LYS A 360 7.96 -12.02 34.48
CA LYS A 360 8.20 -11.70 35.90
C LYS A 360 9.51 -12.31 36.43
N SER A 361 10.25 -11.48 37.13
CA SER A 361 11.40 -11.93 37.90
C SER A 361 10.94 -12.53 39.23
N LYS A 362 11.73 -13.48 39.75
CA LYS A 362 11.63 -13.97 41.13
C LYS A 362 11.86 -12.86 42.17
N TYR A 363 12.51 -11.76 41.78
CA TYR A 363 12.71 -10.57 42.62
C TYR A 363 11.65 -9.49 42.38
N ALA A 364 10.53 -9.80 41.72
CA ALA A 364 9.39 -8.89 41.70
C ALA A 364 9.00 -8.53 43.14
N ALA A 365 8.71 -7.24 43.38
CA ALA A 365 8.45 -6.65 44.71
C ALA A 365 9.62 -6.59 45.71
N HIS A 366 10.85 -6.96 45.34
CA HIS A 366 12.03 -6.70 46.19
C HIS A 366 12.51 -5.24 46.05
N ASN A 367 13.28 -4.77 47.03
CA ASN A 367 13.92 -3.47 46.93
C ASN A 367 14.91 -3.47 45.74
N THR A 368 14.90 -2.38 44.97
CA THR A 368 15.78 -2.16 43.82
C THR A 368 17.26 -2.43 44.09
N ASN A 369 17.72 -2.24 45.33
CA ASN A 369 19.11 -2.49 45.71
C ASN A 369 19.45 -3.99 45.79
N ASP A 370 18.46 -4.83 46.11
CA ASP A 370 18.64 -6.26 46.38
C ASP A 370 18.53 -7.12 45.11
N VAL A 371 18.11 -6.52 43.99
CA VAL A 371 18.04 -7.22 42.69
C VAL A 371 19.45 -7.40 42.10
N PRO A 372 19.91 -8.64 41.87
CA PRO A 372 21.19 -8.91 41.23
C PRO A 372 21.20 -8.52 39.75
N ILE A 373 22.34 -8.03 39.24
CA ILE A 373 22.49 -7.66 37.82
C ILE A 373 22.25 -8.86 36.90
N SER A 374 22.66 -10.07 37.30
CA SER A 374 22.43 -11.30 36.53
C SER A 374 20.94 -11.62 36.33
N ASP A 375 20.08 -11.24 37.27
CA ASP A 375 18.63 -11.44 37.13
C ASP A 375 18.02 -10.40 36.18
N ILE A 376 18.52 -9.17 36.20
CA ILE A 376 18.15 -8.13 35.23
C ILE A 376 18.54 -8.57 33.82
N GLU A 377 19.73 -9.14 33.64
CA GLU A 377 20.19 -9.71 32.37
C GLU A 377 19.23 -10.80 31.87
N GLN A 378 18.86 -11.77 32.70
CA GLN A 378 17.91 -12.84 32.34
C GLN A 378 16.51 -12.31 32.03
N THR A 379 16.07 -11.27 32.74
CA THR A 379 14.76 -10.65 32.52
C THR A 379 14.75 -9.87 31.20
N MET A 380 15.82 -9.13 30.87
CA MET A 380 15.99 -8.48 29.56
C MET A 380 15.98 -9.49 28.42
N LEU A 381 16.68 -10.63 28.58
CA LEU A 381 16.66 -11.70 27.57
C LEU A 381 15.23 -12.27 27.40
N ARG A 382 14.48 -12.48 28.48
CA ARG A 382 13.07 -12.91 28.41
C ARG A 382 12.17 -11.88 27.71
N VAL A 383 12.43 -10.58 27.89
CA VAL A 383 11.73 -9.52 27.16
C VAL A 383 12.05 -9.58 25.66
N LEU A 384 13.32 -9.80 25.30
CA LEU A 384 13.79 -9.88 23.92
C LEU A 384 13.36 -11.18 23.20
N VAL A 385 13.21 -12.30 23.91
CA VAL A 385 12.64 -13.54 23.36
C VAL A 385 11.19 -13.33 22.94
N ASN A 386 10.45 -12.49 23.66
CA ASN A 386 9.03 -12.23 23.42
C ASN A 386 8.77 -10.98 22.56
N ASN A 387 9.80 -10.21 22.20
CA ASN A 387 9.68 -8.98 21.42
C ASN A 387 10.86 -8.78 20.47
N TYR A 388 10.60 -8.58 19.18
CA TYR A 388 11.62 -8.23 18.20
C TYR A 388 11.68 -6.72 17.94
N GLY A 389 12.89 -6.16 17.88
CA GLY A 389 13.12 -4.79 17.43
C GLY A 389 12.83 -3.69 18.44
N LEU A 390 13.02 -3.96 19.74
CA LEU A 390 12.98 -2.93 20.78
C LEU A 390 14.22 -2.04 20.68
N ASP A 391 14.03 -0.73 20.80
CA ASP A 391 15.14 0.15 21.16
C ASP A 391 15.54 -0.05 22.64
N LYS A 392 16.72 0.45 23.00
CA LYS A 392 17.28 0.31 24.35
C LYS A 392 16.37 0.86 25.45
N ASP A 393 15.74 2.02 25.24
CA ASP A 393 14.88 2.65 26.24
C ASP A 393 13.56 1.88 26.42
N ALA A 394 13.02 1.33 25.33
CA ALA A 394 11.84 0.47 25.32
C ALA A 394 12.12 -0.85 26.05
N LEU A 395 13.28 -1.48 25.81
CA LEU A 395 13.72 -2.66 26.56
C LEU A 395 13.79 -2.39 28.06
N PHE A 396 14.31 -1.23 28.46
CA PHE A 396 14.40 -0.87 29.88
C PHE A 396 13.01 -0.63 30.48
N LYS A 397 12.10 0.04 29.77
CA LYS A 397 10.71 0.24 30.21
C LYS A 397 9.97 -1.07 30.40
N GLU A 398 10.06 -1.98 29.44
CA GLU A 398 9.37 -3.28 29.52
C GLU A 398 9.97 -4.19 30.60
N THR A 399 11.29 -4.22 30.73
CA THR A 399 11.97 -4.97 31.80
C THR A 399 11.55 -4.47 33.19
N ALA A 400 11.48 -3.14 33.37
CA ALA A 400 11.04 -2.54 34.63
C ALA A 400 9.57 -2.88 34.95
N LEU A 401 8.68 -2.71 33.96
CA LEU A 401 7.25 -2.86 34.15
C LEU A 401 6.82 -4.33 34.28
N TYR A 402 7.20 -5.18 33.34
CA TYR A 402 6.74 -6.58 33.29
C TYR A 402 7.66 -7.54 34.06
N GLY A 403 8.91 -7.17 34.29
CA GLY A 403 9.84 -7.94 35.13
C GLY A 403 9.65 -7.69 36.62
N TYR A 404 9.50 -6.42 37.02
CA TYR A 404 9.58 -6.01 38.42
C TYR A 404 8.42 -5.14 38.92
N LEU A 405 7.44 -4.80 38.07
CA LEU A 405 6.32 -3.88 38.37
C LEU A 405 6.76 -2.45 38.75
N TRP A 406 7.95 -2.03 38.31
CA TRP A 406 8.46 -0.69 38.60
C TRP A 406 7.89 0.33 37.62
N GLN A 407 7.04 1.22 38.13
CA GLN A 407 6.39 2.29 37.36
C GLN A 407 7.34 3.46 37.02
N ARG A 408 8.44 3.62 37.77
CA ARG A 408 9.40 4.72 37.58
C ARG A 408 10.84 4.21 37.64
N GLN A 409 11.68 4.71 36.75
CA GLN A 409 13.11 4.40 36.71
C GLN A 409 13.91 5.57 37.28
N GLY A 410 14.27 5.47 38.56
CA GLY A 410 15.24 6.39 39.18
C GLY A 410 16.65 6.22 38.59
N SER A 411 17.55 7.17 38.88
CA SER A 411 18.93 7.16 38.39
C SER A 411 19.70 5.87 38.75
N THR A 412 19.46 5.32 39.94
CA THR A 412 20.07 4.05 40.39
C THR A 412 19.62 2.84 39.57
N ILE A 413 18.32 2.78 39.22
CA ILE A 413 17.75 1.68 38.41
C ILE A 413 18.31 1.75 36.98
N LYS A 414 18.32 2.95 36.39
CA LYS A 414 18.89 3.17 35.06
C LYS A 414 20.36 2.74 34.99
N LYS A 415 21.17 3.05 36.01
CA LYS A 415 22.57 2.61 36.08
C LYS A 415 22.71 1.08 36.13
N LYS A 416 21.88 0.39 36.92
CA LYS A 416 21.88 -1.07 36.96
C LYS A 416 21.48 -1.70 35.62
N PHE A 417 20.48 -1.12 34.95
CA PHE A 417 20.01 -1.59 33.65
C PHE A 417 21.07 -1.36 32.57
N GLU A 418 21.77 -0.22 32.62
CA GLU A 418 22.90 0.07 31.76
C GLU A 418 24.03 -0.96 31.95
N TRP A 419 24.38 -1.28 33.19
CA TRP A 419 25.39 -2.31 33.46
C TRP A 419 24.98 -3.70 32.98
N ALA A 420 23.72 -4.10 33.17
CA ALA A 420 23.20 -5.36 32.63
C ALA A 420 23.27 -5.38 31.10
N TYR A 421 22.86 -4.29 30.45
CA TYR A 421 22.88 -4.15 28.99
C TYR A 421 24.31 -4.26 28.43
N GLN A 422 25.27 -3.54 29.01
CA GLN A 422 26.67 -3.59 28.60
C GLN A 422 27.28 -4.99 28.80
N ARG A 423 26.93 -5.70 29.88
CA ARG A 423 27.38 -7.09 30.09
C ARG A 423 26.79 -8.04 29.05
N LEU A 424 25.54 -7.86 28.63
CA LEU A 424 24.93 -8.67 27.56
C LEU A 424 25.60 -8.43 26.20
N LEU A 425 25.97 -7.18 25.89
CA LEU A 425 26.77 -6.85 24.70
C LEU A 425 28.16 -7.50 24.76
N MET A 426 28.88 -7.37 25.88
CA MET A 426 30.21 -7.99 26.05
C MET A 426 30.17 -9.52 26.00
N GLN A 427 29.06 -10.13 26.42
CA GLN A 427 28.84 -11.58 26.35
C GLN A 427 28.36 -12.04 24.95
N ASN A 428 28.26 -11.14 23.96
CA ASN A 428 27.69 -11.41 22.63
C ASN A 428 26.30 -12.06 22.67
N LYS A 429 25.50 -11.76 23.71
CA LYS A 429 24.12 -12.26 23.82
C LYS A 429 23.12 -11.40 23.09
N ILE A 430 23.45 -10.12 22.91
CA ILE A 430 22.64 -9.15 22.16
C ILE A 430 23.56 -8.33 21.24
N THR A 431 23.00 -7.77 20.17
CA THR A 431 23.65 -6.78 19.32
C THR A 431 22.73 -5.56 19.16
N GLU A 432 23.31 -4.41 18.86
CA GLU A 432 22.59 -3.18 18.55
C GLU A 432 22.86 -2.77 17.10
N GLU A 433 21.82 -2.87 16.27
CA GLU A 433 21.85 -2.49 14.84
C GLU A 433 20.71 -1.51 14.59
N ASP A 434 20.99 -0.36 13.94
CA ASP A 434 20.00 0.69 13.64
C ASP A 434 19.14 1.12 14.85
N LYS A 435 19.77 1.25 16.03
CA LYS A 435 19.14 1.55 17.34
C LYS A 435 18.15 0.49 17.84
N LYS A 436 18.14 -0.70 17.25
CA LYS A 436 17.33 -1.84 17.69
C LYS A 436 18.21 -2.91 18.31
N VAL A 437 17.75 -3.44 19.45
CA VAL A 437 18.41 -4.52 20.18
C VAL A 437 17.93 -5.85 19.61
N LYS A 438 18.86 -6.64 19.08
CA LYS A 438 18.61 -8.00 18.57
C LYS A 438 19.23 -9.04 19.51
N LEU A 439 18.52 -10.14 19.71
CA LEU A 439 19.03 -11.31 20.45
C LEU A 439 19.93 -12.13 19.52
N LEU A 440 21.13 -12.49 19.98
CA LEU A 440 22.08 -13.31 19.22
C LEU A 440 22.13 -14.78 19.66
N VAL A 441 21.40 -15.15 20.72
CA VAL A 441 21.44 -16.50 21.31
C VAL A 441 20.36 -17.40 20.70
N ASP A 442 20.73 -18.63 20.35
CA ASP A 442 19.80 -19.72 20.01
C ASP A 442 18.83 -20.00 21.18
N VAL A 443 17.53 -19.91 20.89
CA VAL A 443 16.43 -19.87 21.87
C VAL A 443 16.18 -21.22 22.57
N THR A 444 16.99 -22.25 22.30
CA THR A 444 16.74 -23.62 22.76
C THR A 444 17.03 -23.89 24.24
N ASN A 445 17.80 -23.03 24.94
CA ASN A 445 18.23 -23.31 26.33
C ASN A 445 17.60 -22.43 27.43
N LEU A 446 16.71 -21.49 27.10
CA LEU A 446 16.07 -20.60 28.11
C LEU A 446 14.81 -21.20 28.74
N ASN A 447 14.24 -22.27 28.16
CA ASN A 447 13.03 -22.93 28.68
C ASN A 447 13.28 -24.06 29.70
N CYS A 448 14.53 -24.29 30.13
CA CYS A 448 14.86 -25.45 30.98
C CYS A 448 14.91 -25.16 32.49
N ASN A 449 14.46 -24.02 33.00
CA ASN A 449 14.38 -23.79 34.46
C ASN A 449 13.22 -22.86 34.85
N LEU A 450 12.00 -23.22 34.49
CA LEU A 450 10.77 -22.74 35.13
C LEU A 450 9.76 -23.89 35.28
#